data_AF-A0A960SSX2-F1
#
_entry.id   AF-A0A960SSX2-F1
#
_cell.length_a   1.000
_cell.length_b   1.000
_cell.length_c   1.000
_cell.angle_alpha   90.00
_cell.angle_beta   90.00
_cell.angle_gamma   90.00
#
_symmetry.space_group_name_H-M   'P 1'
#
loop_
_entity.id
_entity.type
_entity.pdbx_description
1 polymer ?
#
loop_
_entity_poly.entity_id
_entity_poly.type
_entity_poly.pdbx_seq_one_letter_code
_entity_poly.pdbx_strand_id
1 'polypeptide(L)'
;LALARRIAHKTFVSLDDLRERARGEVVSHKPPHGWYEMNHPVESYMLHQGNKFTSRFDANTYLRIVDAWQWFDVVRESDAEDCHAVYARCRDQEWLVFSIDSDLSFPPEEQQKLVKRLKHAHVPVMWLTVHSDKGHDSFLLEPRLFAPHINQALAR
;
A
#
# COMPACT_ATOMS: atom_id res chain seq x y z
N LEU A 1 7.47 -11.70 -13.26
CA LEU A 1 7.56 -10.65 -12.21
C LEU A 1 7.30 -9.23 -12.72
N ALA A 2 8.01 -8.73 -13.73
CA ALA A 2 7.83 -7.35 -14.23
C ALA A 2 6.38 -7.00 -14.64
N LEU A 3 5.64 -7.93 -15.25
CA LEU A 3 4.21 -7.73 -15.57
C LEU A 3 3.34 -7.61 -14.31
N ALA A 4 3.51 -8.53 -13.35
CA ALA A 4 2.77 -8.50 -12.08
C ALA A 4 3.04 -7.20 -11.30
N ARG A 5 4.30 -6.74 -11.27
CA ARG A 5 4.65 -5.45 -10.64
C ARG A 5 4.02 -4.27 -11.37
N ARG A 6 3.95 -4.27 -12.70
CA ARG A 6 3.30 -3.19 -13.48
C ARG A 6 1.80 -3.09 -13.18
N ILE A 7 1.11 -4.23 -13.06
CA ILE A 7 -0.32 -4.28 -12.68
C ILE A 7 -0.50 -3.72 -11.27
N ALA A 8 0.28 -4.22 -10.31
CA ALA A 8 0.28 -3.73 -8.93
C ALA A 8 0.60 -2.23 -8.82
N HIS A 9 1.58 -1.74 -9.58
CA HIS A 9 1.95 -0.32 -9.54
C HIS A 9 0.81 0.60 -10.01
N LYS A 10 -0.06 0.11 -10.90
CA LYS A 10 -1.25 0.84 -11.34
C LYS A 10 -2.34 0.93 -10.26
N THR A 11 -2.36 0.02 -9.29
CA THR A 11 -3.32 0.04 -8.18
C THR A 11 -2.81 0.82 -6.97
N PHE A 12 -1.48 0.87 -6.76
CA PHE A 12 -0.87 1.56 -5.62
C PHE A 12 -0.60 3.06 -5.84
N VAL A 13 -0.45 3.49 -7.09
CA VAL A 13 -0.10 4.89 -7.42
C VAL A 13 -1.27 5.58 -8.09
N SER A 14 -1.55 6.82 -7.67
CA SER A 14 -2.49 7.70 -8.36
C SER A 14 -2.15 7.81 -9.86
N LEU A 15 -3.17 7.77 -10.71
CA LEU A 15 -2.98 7.90 -12.16
C LEU A 15 -2.35 9.24 -12.54
N ASP A 16 -2.62 10.29 -11.77
CA ASP A 16 -2.09 11.63 -12.04
C ASP A 16 -0.62 11.74 -11.65
N ASP A 17 -0.20 11.08 -10.57
CA ASP A 17 1.21 10.92 -10.20
C ASP A 17 2.00 10.14 -11.24
N LEU A 18 1.43 9.04 -11.74
CA LEU A 18 2.03 8.23 -12.79
C LEU A 18 2.25 9.07 -14.05
N ARG A 19 1.24 9.87 -14.44
CA ARG A 19 1.34 10.79 -15.57
C ARG A 19 2.41 11.83 -15.34
N GLU A 20 2.45 12.44 -14.15
CA GLU A 20 3.44 13.45 -13.78
C GLU A 20 4.86 12.94 -13.88
N ARG A 21 5.14 11.77 -13.30
CA ARG A 21 6.47 11.15 -13.34
C ARG A 21 6.87 10.70 -14.74
N ALA A 22 5.91 10.30 -15.57
CA ALA A 22 6.16 9.89 -16.94
C ALA A 22 6.40 11.05 -17.92
N ARG A 23 6.16 12.32 -17.54
CA ARG A 23 6.31 13.47 -18.47
C ARG A 23 7.73 13.64 -19.01
N GLY A 24 8.75 13.17 -18.29
CA GLY A 24 10.16 13.25 -18.70
C GLY A 24 10.71 12.00 -19.37
N GLU A 25 9.90 10.96 -19.58
CA GLU A 25 10.37 9.68 -20.11
C GLU A 25 10.42 9.67 -21.63
N VAL A 26 11.56 9.21 -22.16
CA VAL A 26 11.71 8.96 -23.60
C VAL A 26 11.00 7.66 -23.91
N VAL A 27 10.11 7.68 -24.91
CA VAL A 27 9.41 6.48 -25.36
C VAL A 27 10.44 5.51 -25.94
N SER A 28 10.66 4.38 -25.26
CA SER A 28 11.56 3.35 -25.76
C SER A 28 10.89 2.59 -26.90
N HIS A 29 11.35 2.83 -28.13
CA HIS A 29 10.92 2.08 -29.32
C HIS A 29 11.62 0.72 -29.48
N LYS A 30 12.40 0.26 -28.50
CA LYS A 30 12.92 -1.11 -28.44
C LYS A 30 12.06 -1.93 -27.47
N PRO A 31 11.06 -2.68 -27.98
CA PRO A 31 10.17 -3.39 -27.10
C PRO A 31 10.79 -4.68 -26.54
N PRO A 32 10.43 -5.09 -25.31
CA PRO A 32 10.91 -6.33 -24.71
C PRO A 32 10.31 -7.58 -25.38
N HIS A 33 9.19 -7.42 -26.08
CA HIS A 33 8.54 -8.45 -26.88
C HIS A 33 8.36 -7.86 -28.28
N GLY A 34 9.03 -8.41 -29.29
CA GLY A 34 9.20 -7.80 -30.61
C GLY A 34 7.92 -7.47 -31.41
N TRP A 35 6.73 -7.76 -30.86
CA TRP A 35 5.43 -7.49 -31.45
C TRP A 35 4.68 -6.30 -30.83
N TYR A 36 5.16 -5.72 -29.73
CA TYR A 36 4.45 -4.63 -29.02
C TYR A 36 5.26 -3.34 -29.00
N GLU A 37 4.89 -2.34 -29.79
CA GLU A 37 5.52 -1.02 -29.75
C GLU A 37 4.89 -0.15 -28.65
N MET A 38 5.73 0.41 -27.77
CA MET A 38 5.29 1.40 -26.78
C MET A 38 5.06 2.73 -27.46
N ASN A 39 3.88 3.32 -27.24
CA ASN A 39 3.47 4.56 -27.88
C ASN A 39 3.21 5.69 -26.87
N HIS A 40 3.26 5.39 -25.57
CA HIS A 40 3.00 6.38 -24.52
C HIS A 40 4.13 6.43 -23.46
N PRO A 41 4.57 7.62 -22.99
CA PRO A 41 5.63 7.74 -21.98
C PRO A 41 5.35 6.98 -20.68
N VAL A 42 4.08 6.86 -20.29
CA VAL A 42 3.67 6.06 -19.12
C VAL A 42 4.00 4.57 -19.30
N GLU A 43 3.89 4.02 -20.51
CA GLU A 43 4.25 2.63 -20.79
C GLU A 43 5.76 2.42 -20.64
N SER A 44 6.56 3.37 -21.15
CA SER A 44 8.02 3.39 -21.01
C SER A 44 8.44 3.47 -19.54
N TYR A 45 7.85 4.41 -18.78
CA TYR A 45 8.05 4.55 -17.34
C TYR A 45 7.73 3.25 -16.58
N MET A 46 6.56 2.65 -16.85
CA MET A 46 6.14 1.41 -16.20
C MET A 46 7.06 0.25 -16.54
N LEU A 47 7.55 0.17 -17.78
CA LEU A 47 8.56 -0.84 -18.16
C LEU A 47 9.85 -0.62 -17.39
N HIS A 48 10.36 0.61 -17.36
CA HIS A 48 11.59 0.95 -16.64
C HIS A 48 11.48 0.61 -15.15
N GLN A 49 10.41 1.03 -14.48
CA GLN A 49 10.16 0.71 -13.07
C GLN A 49 9.98 -0.79 -12.84
N GLY A 50 9.33 -1.50 -13.77
CA GLY A 50 9.19 -2.96 -13.75
C GLY A 50 10.55 -3.65 -13.80
N ASN A 51 11.42 -3.26 -14.73
CA ASN A 51 12.76 -3.82 -14.89
C ASN A 51 13.65 -3.53 -13.65
N LYS A 52 13.60 -2.30 -13.15
CA LYS A 52 14.30 -1.89 -11.92
C LYS A 52 13.82 -2.65 -10.68
N PHE A 53 12.57 -3.08 -10.63
CA PHE A 53 12.08 -3.94 -9.55
C PHE A 53 12.61 -5.36 -9.69
N THR A 54 12.57 -5.94 -10.90
CA THR A 54 13.05 -7.31 -11.13
C THR A 54 14.55 -7.49 -10.90
N SER A 55 15.35 -6.43 -10.99
CA SER A 55 16.79 -6.51 -10.70
C SER A 55 17.11 -6.64 -9.21
N ARG A 56 16.14 -6.41 -8.32
CA ARG A 56 16.33 -6.38 -6.86
C ARG A 56 15.33 -7.22 -6.08
N PHE A 57 14.47 -7.98 -6.76
CA PHE A 57 13.42 -8.75 -6.12
C PHE A 57 13.23 -10.11 -6.81
N ASP A 58 13.21 -11.17 -6.00
CA ASP A 58 13.00 -12.52 -6.50
C ASP A 58 11.53 -12.80 -6.83
N ALA A 59 11.31 -13.54 -7.93
CA ALA A 59 9.96 -13.84 -8.40
C ALA A 59 9.23 -14.82 -7.50
N ASN A 60 9.93 -15.82 -6.94
CA ASN A 60 9.30 -16.80 -6.05
C ASN A 60 8.96 -16.14 -4.71
N THR A 61 9.83 -15.29 -4.17
CA THR A 61 9.53 -14.45 -3.00
C THR A 61 8.29 -13.60 -3.22
N TYR A 62 8.16 -12.96 -4.39
CA TYR A 62 6.97 -12.16 -4.70
C TYR A 62 5.69 -12.99 -4.69
N LEU A 63 5.71 -14.18 -5.31
CA LEU A 63 4.56 -15.07 -5.30
C LEU A 63 4.18 -15.48 -3.86
N ARG A 64 5.16 -15.76 -3.01
CA ARG A 64 4.90 -16.14 -1.61
C ARG A 64 4.31 -15.01 -0.78
N ILE A 65 4.78 -13.77 -0.96
CA ILE A 65 4.21 -12.61 -0.27
C ILE A 65 2.76 -12.37 -0.71
N VAL A 66 2.49 -12.45 -2.02
CA VAL A 66 1.14 -12.27 -2.55
C VAL A 66 0.19 -13.38 -2.05
N ASP A 67 0.65 -14.63 -2.05
CA ASP A 67 -0.11 -15.77 -1.53
C ASP A 67 -0.45 -15.58 -0.04
N ALA A 68 0.55 -15.23 0.79
CA ALA A 68 0.33 -14.97 2.20
C ALA A 68 -0.66 -13.81 2.45
N TRP A 69 -0.56 -12.73 1.66
CA TRP A 69 -1.47 -11.60 1.79
C TRP A 69 -2.90 -11.94 1.35
N GLN A 70 -3.08 -12.65 0.24
CA GLN A 70 -4.41 -13.01 -0.28
C GLN A 70 -5.20 -13.92 0.66
N TRP A 71 -4.53 -14.81 1.38
CA TRP A 71 -5.15 -15.79 2.26
C TRP A 71 -5.12 -15.41 3.74
N PHE A 72 -4.67 -14.18 4.07
CA PHE A 72 -4.58 -13.73 5.44
C PHE A 72 -5.98 -13.57 6.06
N ASP A 73 -6.20 -14.28 7.17
CA ASP A 73 -7.38 -14.14 8.01
C ASP A 73 -6.95 -14.00 9.46
N VAL A 74 -7.12 -12.80 10.02
CA VAL A 74 -6.63 -12.49 11.38
C VAL A 74 -7.22 -13.41 12.45
N VAL A 75 -8.44 -13.91 12.29
CA VAL A 75 -9.09 -14.79 13.27
C VAL A 75 -8.46 -16.17 13.22
N ARG A 76 -8.33 -16.72 12.01
CA ARG A 76 -7.71 -18.03 11.78
C ARG A 76 -6.24 -18.05 12.20
N GLU A 77 -5.47 -17.01 11.86
CA GLU A 77 -4.05 -16.92 12.19
C GLU A 77 -3.80 -16.65 13.69
N SER A 78 -4.79 -16.14 14.42
CA SER A 78 -4.66 -15.84 15.86
C SER A 78 -5.19 -16.95 16.77
N ASP A 79 -5.72 -18.04 16.23
CA ASP A 79 -6.44 -19.07 17.01
C ASP A 79 -7.47 -18.43 17.96
N ALA A 80 -8.32 -17.59 17.39
CA ALA A 80 -9.38 -16.88 18.10
C ALA A 80 -10.74 -17.30 17.58
N GLU A 81 -11.78 -17.20 18.42
CA GLU A 81 -13.14 -17.55 18.04
C GLU A 81 -13.74 -16.54 17.06
N ASP A 82 -13.40 -15.26 17.22
CA ASP A 82 -13.86 -14.17 16.36
C ASP A 82 -12.89 -12.97 16.36
N CYS A 83 -13.22 -11.96 15.55
CA CYS A 83 -12.44 -10.71 15.49
C CYS A 83 -12.38 -9.97 16.83
N HIS A 84 -13.45 -9.98 17.63
CA HIS A 84 -13.47 -9.26 18.91
C HIS A 84 -12.49 -9.89 19.90
N ALA A 85 -12.44 -11.22 19.98
CA ALA A 85 -11.49 -11.97 20.79
C ALA A 85 -10.03 -11.68 20.41
N VAL A 86 -9.74 -11.50 19.11
CA VAL A 86 -8.41 -11.04 18.66
C VAL A 86 -8.10 -9.66 19.24
N TYR A 87 -8.91 -8.65 18.94
CA TYR A 87 -8.61 -7.27 19.35
C TYR A 87 -8.67 -7.06 20.86
N ALA A 88 -9.47 -7.84 21.59
CA ALA A 88 -9.52 -7.78 23.05
C ALA A 88 -8.17 -8.13 23.71
N ARG A 89 -7.30 -8.89 23.03
CA ARG A 89 -5.93 -9.19 23.49
C ARG A 89 -5.00 -7.97 23.42
N CYS A 90 -5.42 -6.88 22.75
CA CYS A 90 -4.65 -5.65 22.57
C CYS A 90 -5.05 -4.51 23.53
N ARG A 91 -5.89 -4.77 24.54
CA ARG A 91 -6.44 -3.71 25.42
C ARG A 91 -5.37 -2.89 26.17
N ASP A 92 -4.23 -3.50 26.47
CA ASP A 92 -3.11 -2.84 27.14
C ASP A 92 -2.16 -2.12 26.18
N GLN A 93 -2.55 -1.97 24.90
CA GLN A 93 -1.75 -1.32 23.85
C GLN A 93 -2.44 -0.04 23.35
N GLU A 94 -1.65 0.94 22.93
CA GLU A 94 -2.15 2.11 22.20
C GLU A 94 -1.98 1.93 20.70
N TRP A 95 -3.08 2.15 19.95
CA TRP A 95 -3.09 2.04 18.48
C TRP A 95 -3.14 3.43 17.84
N LEU A 96 -2.28 3.65 16.85
CA LEU A 96 -2.33 4.80 15.95
C LEU A 96 -2.65 4.33 14.54
N VAL A 97 -3.82 4.72 14.04
CA VAL A 97 -4.31 4.35 12.71
C VAL A 97 -4.35 5.59 11.82
N PHE A 98 -3.79 5.48 10.62
CA PHE A 98 -3.95 6.47 9.56
C PHE A 98 -4.82 5.89 8.44
N SER A 99 -5.73 6.71 7.91
CA SER A 99 -6.36 6.49 6.61
C SER A 99 -5.91 7.59 5.66
N ILE A 100 -5.74 7.27 4.38
CA ILE A 100 -5.42 8.26 3.34
C ILE A 100 -6.64 8.37 2.43
N ASP A 101 -7.17 9.58 2.28
CA ASP A 101 -8.43 9.82 1.57
C ASP A 101 -8.42 9.41 0.08
N SER A 102 -7.26 9.45 -0.55
CA SER A 102 -7.04 9.03 -1.94
C SER A 102 -6.51 7.60 -2.12
N ASP A 103 -6.36 6.81 -1.04
CA ASP A 103 -5.87 5.43 -1.14
C ASP A 103 -6.92 4.52 -1.78
N LEU A 104 -6.56 3.91 -2.91
CA LEU A 104 -7.40 2.96 -3.65
C LEU A 104 -7.11 1.50 -3.30
N SER A 105 -5.95 1.22 -2.71
CA SER A 105 -5.53 -0.13 -2.32
C SER A 105 -6.04 -0.51 -0.94
N PHE A 106 -6.06 0.44 -0.01
CA PHE A 106 -6.62 0.29 1.34
C PHE A 106 -7.52 1.49 1.65
N PRO A 107 -8.76 1.49 1.13
CA PRO A 107 -9.61 2.67 1.15
C PRO A 107 -10.08 3.01 2.57
N PRO A 108 -10.32 4.30 2.88
CA PRO A 108 -10.59 4.80 4.24
C PRO A 108 -11.66 4.03 5.02
N GLU A 109 -12.65 3.46 4.33
CA GLU A 109 -13.72 2.66 4.92
C GLU A 109 -13.18 1.40 5.60
N GLU A 110 -12.11 0.79 5.09
CA GLU A 110 -11.47 -0.38 5.71
C GLU A 110 -10.76 -0.02 7.02
N GLN A 111 -10.06 1.12 7.08
CA GLN A 111 -9.48 1.60 8.34
C GLN A 111 -10.59 2.01 9.32
N GLN A 112 -11.68 2.61 8.85
CA GLN A 112 -12.83 2.90 9.70
C GLN A 112 -13.41 1.62 10.32
N LYS A 113 -13.52 0.52 9.56
CA LYS A 113 -13.95 -0.78 10.08
C LYS A 113 -12.99 -1.30 11.15
N LEU A 114 -11.68 -1.22 10.93
CA LEU A 114 -10.67 -1.60 11.92
C LEU A 114 -10.83 -0.78 13.22
N VAL A 115 -10.92 0.54 13.11
CA VAL A 115 -11.07 1.44 14.27
C VAL A 115 -12.36 1.14 15.04
N LYS A 116 -13.47 0.85 14.35
CA LYS A 116 -14.72 0.43 15.00
C LYS A 116 -14.54 -0.87 15.79
N ARG A 117 -13.83 -1.86 15.24
CA ARG A 117 -13.53 -3.13 15.92
C ARG A 117 -12.65 -2.93 17.15
N LEU A 118 -11.60 -2.12 17.05
CA LEU A 118 -10.71 -1.76 18.17
C LEU A 118 -11.49 -1.07 19.29
N LYS A 119 -12.32 -0.07 18.96
CA LYS A 119 -13.17 0.62 19.94
C LYS A 119 -14.17 -0.33 20.60
N HIS A 120 -14.80 -1.22 19.84
CA HIS A 120 -15.72 -2.21 20.39
C HIS A 120 -15.02 -3.17 21.37
N ALA A 121 -13.77 -3.53 21.09
CA ALA A 121 -12.94 -4.34 21.97
C ALA A 121 -12.33 -3.56 23.17
N HIS A 122 -12.66 -2.27 23.32
CA HIS A 122 -12.11 -1.35 24.34
C HIS A 122 -10.60 -1.15 24.24
N VAL A 123 -10.04 -1.21 23.03
CA VAL A 123 -8.63 -0.91 22.76
C VAL A 123 -8.47 0.61 22.56
N PRO A 124 -7.54 1.27 23.29
CA PRO A 124 -7.18 2.67 23.04
C PRO A 124 -6.71 2.86 21.59
N VAL A 125 -7.41 3.72 20.83
CA VAL A 125 -7.07 3.99 19.43
C VAL A 125 -7.23 5.46 19.06
N MET A 126 -6.17 6.02 18.47
CA MET A 126 -6.17 7.31 17.79
C MET A 126 -6.27 7.07 16.28
N TRP A 127 -7.20 7.76 15.62
CA TRP A 127 -7.42 7.64 14.18
C TRP A 127 -7.35 9.02 13.52
N LEU A 128 -6.53 9.13 12.48
CA LEU A 128 -6.29 10.35 11.71
C LEU A 128 -6.49 10.07 10.22
N THR A 129 -7.13 11.02 9.52
CA THR A 129 -7.18 11.01 8.06
C THR A 129 -6.10 11.93 7.51
N VAL A 130 -5.25 11.38 6.65
CA VAL A 130 -4.23 12.10 5.90
C VAL A 130 -4.80 12.48 4.54
N HIS A 131 -4.63 13.75 4.18
CA HIS A 131 -5.02 14.28 2.89
C HIS A 131 -3.79 14.36 1.99
N SER A 132 -3.76 13.54 0.93
CA SER A 132 -2.66 13.49 -0.04
C SER A 132 -3.21 13.07 -1.39
N ASP A 133 -2.63 13.56 -2.49
CA ASP A 133 -2.92 13.10 -3.86
C ASP A 133 -2.11 11.85 -4.25
N LYS A 134 -1.15 11.44 -3.41
CA LYS A 134 -0.21 10.35 -3.67
C LYS A 134 -0.76 8.96 -3.32
N GLY A 135 -1.99 8.87 -2.83
CA GLY A 135 -2.65 7.62 -2.48
C GLY A 135 -1.87 6.81 -1.44
N HIS A 136 -1.85 5.50 -1.63
CA HIS A 136 -1.17 4.56 -0.73
C HIS A 136 0.29 4.96 -0.48
N ASP A 137 1.04 5.36 -1.52
CA ASP A 137 2.46 5.65 -1.38
C ASP A 137 2.76 6.94 -0.58
N SER A 138 1.74 7.73 -0.18
CA SER A 138 1.94 8.96 0.59
C SER A 138 2.72 8.76 1.90
N PHE A 139 2.59 7.62 2.58
CA PHE A 139 3.37 7.35 3.80
C PHE A 139 4.87 7.16 3.55
N LEU A 140 5.27 6.84 2.31
CA LEU A 140 6.68 6.76 1.90
C LEU A 140 7.18 8.10 1.33
N LEU A 141 6.30 8.82 0.63
CA LEU A 141 6.67 10.00 -0.16
C LEU A 141 6.56 11.30 0.62
N GLU A 142 5.66 11.35 1.61
CA GLU A 142 5.33 12.56 2.37
C GLU A 142 5.44 12.33 3.88
N PRO A 143 6.61 11.92 4.41
CA PRO A 143 6.79 11.59 5.83
C PRO A 143 6.41 12.73 6.77
N ARG A 144 6.48 13.98 6.31
CA ARG A 144 6.02 15.18 7.04
C ARG A 144 4.56 15.12 7.49
N LEU A 145 3.70 14.40 6.77
CA LEU A 145 2.28 14.25 7.10
C LEU A 145 2.04 13.24 8.24
N PHE A 146 3.00 12.35 8.51
CA PHE A 146 2.86 11.24 9.46
C PHE A 146 3.75 11.40 10.68
N ALA A 147 5.00 11.84 10.47
CA ALA A 147 6.05 11.87 11.50
C ALA A 147 5.68 12.62 12.78
N PRO A 148 5.01 13.79 12.76
CA PRO A 148 4.65 14.49 14.00
C PRO A 148 3.72 13.66 14.89
N HIS A 149 2.75 12.97 14.29
CA HIS A 149 1.78 12.14 14.99
C HIS A 149 2.41 10.85 15.52
N ILE A 150 3.31 10.24 14.74
CA ILE A 150 4.08 9.07 15.17
C ILE A 150 4.99 9.43 16.36
N ASN A 151 5.73 10.55 16.26
CA ASN A 151 6.58 11.01 17.35
C ASN A 151 5.78 11.30 18.62
N GLN A 152 4.60 11.89 18.49
CA GLN A 152 3.71 12.12 19.63
C GLN A 152 3.23 10.82 20.27
N ALA A 153 2.90 9.80 19.47
CA ALA A 153 2.45 8.51 19.98
C ALA A 153 3.58 7.72 20.67
N LEU A 154 4.80 7.77 20.14
CA LEU A 154 5.96 7.07 20.70
C LEU A 154 6.59 7.78 21.91
N ALA A 155 6.27 9.04 22.14
CA ALA A 155 6.78 9.81 23.28
C ALA A 155 5.95 9.63 24.57
N ARG A 156 4.88 8.83 24.52
CA ARG A 156 4.05 8.46 25.67
C ARG A 156 4.58 7.19 26.33
#